data_AF-A0A7N4PJA1-F1
#
_entry.id   AF-A0A7N4PJA1-F1
#
_cell.length_a   1.000
_cell.length_b   1.000
_cell.length_c   1.000
_cell.angle_alpha   90.00
_cell.angle_beta   90.00
_cell.angle_gamma   90.00
#
_symmetry.space_group_name_H-M   'P 1'
#
loop_
_entity.id
_entity.type
_entity.pdbx_description
1 polymer ?
#
loop_
_entity_poly.entity_id
_entity_poly.type
_entity_poly.pdbx_seq_one_letter_code
_entity_poly.pdbx_strand_id
1 'polypeptide(L)'
;MASREDEVRSCAVCGDRATGYHFHALTCEGCKGFFRRTVKKGIGLTCPFEQCCEVNKNQRRHCPACRLQKCLDAGMRKDTPSPSVHPQPACTLSTTCVATAHTSSRYQHFHGPASDQVHQ
;
A
#
# COMPACT_ATOMS: atom_id res chain seq x y z
N MET A 1 25.49 37.32 2.85
CA MET A 1 24.05 37.65 2.99
C MET A 1 23.26 36.39 2.68
N ALA A 2 22.82 35.62 3.68
CA ALA A 2 21.92 34.49 3.48
C ALA A 2 20.48 35.05 3.45
N SER A 3 19.88 35.06 2.27
CA SER A 3 18.53 35.55 1.99
C SER A 3 17.48 34.76 2.78
N ARG A 4 16.39 35.44 3.16
CA ARG A 4 15.32 35.07 4.10
C ARG A 4 14.42 33.87 3.74
N GLU A 5 14.93 32.89 2.99
CA GLU A 5 14.16 31.69 2.62
C GLU A 5 15.05 30.44 2.65
N ASP A 6 15.79 30.24 3.75
CA ASP A 6 16.09 28.88 4.23
C ASP A 6 14.78 28.31 4.81
N GLU A 7 13.75 28.22 3.96
CA GLU A 7 12.58 27.42 4.25
C GLU A 7 13.14 26.01 4.38
N VAL A 8 13.20 25.49 5.60
CA VAL A 8 13.86 24.23 5.95
C VAL A 8 13.14 23.10 5.22
N ARG A 9 13.53 22.88 3.96
CA ARG A 9 13.01 21.84 3.10
C ARG A 9 13.35 20.53 3.76
N SER A 10 12.35 19.91 4.36
CA SER A 10 12.49 18.71 5.15
C SER A 10 12.19 17.48 4.29
N CYS A 11 12.96 16.43 4.47
CA CYS A 11 12.76 15.19 3.73
C CYS A 11 11.41 14.57 4.12
N ALA A 12 10.53 14.37 3.13
CA ALA A 12 9.19 13.80 3.35
C ALA A 12 9.20 12.40 4.01
N VAL A 13 10.33 11.68 3.92
CA VAL A 13 10.47 10.34 4.48
C VAL A 13 10.99 10.34 5.92
N CYS A 14 12.03 11.13 6.23
CA CYS A 14 12.74 11.00 7.51
C CYS A 14 12.95 12.31 8.28
N GLY A 15 12.43 13.43 7.77
CA GLY A 15 12.55 14.75 8.39
C GLY A 15 13.95 15.38 8.34
N ASP A 16 14.97 14.69 7.83
CA ASP A 16 16.32 15.25 7.66
C ASP A 16 16.35 16.35 6.59
N ARG A 17 17.40 17.16 6.56
CA ARG A 17 17.53 18.27 5.58
C ARG A 17 17.46 17.72 4.14
N ALA A 18 16.44 18.13 3.40
CA ALA A 18 16.28 17.74 2.01
C ALA A 18 17.30 18.48 1.14
N THR A 19 17.83 17.77 0.15
CA THR A 19 18.74 18.37 -0.84
C THR A 19 18.00 18.79 -2.10
N GLY A 20 16.81 18.25 -2.32
CA GLY A 20 15.96 18.58 -3.46
C GLY A 20 14.96 17.46 -3.76
N TYR A 21 14.36 17.53 -4.95
CA TYR A 21 13.47 16.49 -5.45
C TYR A 21 14.27 15.33 -6.03
N HIS A 22 14.03 14.12 -5.52
CA HIS A 22 14.59 12.88 -6.06
C HIS A 22 13.47 11.88 -6.24
N PHE A 23 13.37 11.26 -7.41
CA PHE A 23 12.31 10.30 -7.73
C PHE A 23 10.90 10.86 -7.50
N HIS A 24 10.68 12.13 -7.83
CA HIS A 24 9.40 12.87 -7.66
C HIS A 24 9.03 13.28 -6.24
N ALA A 25 9.90 13.10 -5.24
CA ALA A 25 9.63 13.53 -3.87
C ALA A 25 10.79 14.35 -3.27
N LEU A 26 10.46 15.33 -2.42
CA LEU A 26 11.43 16.14 -1.69
C LEU A 26 12.14 15.26 -0.64
N THR A 27 13.41 14.94 -0.87
CA THR A 27 14.14 13.98 -0.03
C THR A 27 15.59 14.37 0.23
N CYS A 28 16.19 13.74 1.25
CA CYS A 28 17.61 13.86 1.55
C CYS A 28 18.44 12.83 0.77
N GLU A 29 19.76 13.03 0.68
CA GLU A 29 20.70 12.10 0.02
C GLU A 29 20.63 10.67 0.59
N GLY A 30 20.35 10.55 1.89
CA GLY A 30 20.20 9.25 2.55
C GLY A 30 19.03 8.44 2.01
N CYS A 31 17.87 9.08 1.82
CA CYS A 31 16.66 8.42 1.30
C CYS A 31 16.72 8.21 -0.22
N LYS A 32 17.29 9.16 -0.96
CA LYS A 32 17.61 9.01 -2.39
C LYS A 32 18.46 7.77 -2.66
N GLY A 33 19.59 7.64 -1.96
CA GLY A 33 20.51 6.51 -2.14
C GLY A 33 19.90 5.18 -1.69
N PHE A 34 19.12 5.20 -0.62
CA PHE A 34 18.37 4.03 -0.15
C PHE A 34 17.37 3.55 -1.21
N PHE A 35 16.47 4.42 -1.67
CA PHE A 35 15.44 4.10 -2.65
C PHE A 35 16.05 3.50 -3.93
N ARG A 36 17.10 4.13 -4.47
CA ARG A 36 17.82 3.65 -5.67
C ARG A 36 18.35 2.22 -5.52
N ARG A 37 18.91 1.88 -4.35
CA ARG A 37 19.46 0.54 -4.09
C ARG A 37 18.36 -0.49 -3.88
N THR A 38 17.31 -0.11 -3.16
CA THR A 38 16.23 -1.03 -2.79
C THR A 38 15.37 -1.39 -3.99
N VAL A 39 14.93 -0.40 -4.77
CA VAL A 39 14.07 -0.62 -5.95
C VAL A 39 14.78 -1.42 -7.04
N LYS A 40 16.08 -1.21 -7.25
CA LYS A 40 16.85 -1.98 -8.24
C LYS A 40 17.01 -3.45 -7.85
N LYS A 41 17.12 -3.74 -6.56
CA LYS A 41 17.37 -5.10 -6.08
C LYS A 41 16.09 -5.93 -5.91
N GLY A 42 14.92 -5.30 -5.82
CA GLY A 42 13.65 -6.02 -5.65
C GLY A 42 13.60 -6.91 -4.41
N ILE A 43 14.43 -6.64 -3.40
CA ILE A 43 14.50 -7.44 -2.19
C ILE A 43 13.24 -7.19 -1.39
N GLY A 44 12.49 -8.26 -1.10
CA GLY A 44 11.40 -8.23 -0.14
C GLY A 44 11.95 -7.87 1.24
N LEU A 45 11.76 -6.62 1.64
CA LEU A 45 12.16 -6.15 2.95
C LEU A 45 11.07 -6.52 3.96
N THR A 46 11.43 -7.32 4.95
CA THR A 46 10.53 -7.68 6.06
C THR A 46 10.76 -6.75 7.24
N CYS A 47 9.70 -6.22 7.84
CA CYS A 47 9.82 -5.47 9.09
C CYS A 47 10.08 -6.46 10.23
N PRO A 48 11.08 -6.21 11.09
CA PRO A 48 11.32 -7.03 12.28
C PRO A 48 10.32 -6.76 13.41
N PHE A 49 9.43 -5.77 13.23
CA PHE A 49 8.38 -5.37 14.16
C PHE A 49 7.01 -5.47 13.47
N GLU A 50 6.08 -4.56 13.76
CA GLU A 50 4.68 -4.60 13.31
C GLU A 50 4.40 -3.72 12.08
N GLN A 51 5.38 -3.49 11.20
CA GLN A 51 5.26 -2.60 10.02
C GLN A 51 4.89 -1.12 10.34
N CYS A 52 4.79 -0.73 11.61
CA CYS A 52 4.45 0.63 12.07
C CYS A 52 5.66 1.41 12.62
N CYS A 53 6.87 1.14 12.10
CA CYS A 53 8.08 1.79 12.63
C CYS A 53 8.15 3.27 12.26
N GLU A 54 8.42 4.12 13.24
CA GLU A 54 8.69 5.53 13.01
C GLU A 54 10.02 5.73 12.25
N VAL A 55 9.97 6.48 11.15
CA VAL A 55 11.14 6.75 10.29
C VAL A 55 11.61 8.17 10.51
N ASN A 56 12.64 8.33 11.35
CA ASN A 56 13.32 9.58 11.66
C ASN A 56 14.80 9.57 11.24
N LYS A 57 15.48 10.73 11.23
CA LYS A 57 16.91 10.85 10.88
C LYS A 57 17.79 9.83 11.61
N ASN A 58 17.56 9.64 12.90
CA ASN A 58 18.33 8.75 13.78
C ASN A 58 17.91 7.28 13.61
N GLN A 59 16.62 7.02 13.41
CA GLN A 59 16.04 5.67 13.46
C GLN A 59 15.79 5.03 12.08
N ARG A 60 15.95 5.76 10.97
CA ARG A 60 15.75 5.30 9.58
C ARG A 60 16.64 4.13 9.13
N ARG A 61 17.50 3.59 10.00
CA ARG A 61 18.31 2.39 9.75
C ARG A 61 17.75 1.13 10.40
N HIS A 62 16.88 1.27 11.42
CA HIS A 62 16.34 0.12 12.18
C HIS A 62 15.40 -0.74 11.34
N CYS A 63 14.53 -0.12 10.56
CA CYS A 63 13.60 -0.85 9.71
C CYS A 63 13.70 -0.39 8.25
N PRO A 64 14.39 -1.14 7.38
CA PRO A 64 14.44 -0.83 5.96
C PRO A 64 13.07 -1.03 5.29
N ALA A 65 12.24 -1.97 5.75
CA ALA A 65 10.91 -2.23 5.21
C ALA A 65 9.98 -1.01 5.35
N CYS A 66 9.75 -0.54 6.58
CA CYS A 66 8.93 0.65 6.85
C CYS A 66 9.49 1.91 6.16
N ARG A 67 10.83 2.00 6.06
CA ARG A 67 11.46 3.10 5.33
C ARG A 67 11.14 3.07 3.83
N LEU A 68 11.17 1.89 3.20
CA LEU A 68 10.80 1.77 1.78
C LEU A 68 9.31 2.07 1.60
N GLN A 69 8.45 1.55 2.47
CA GLN A 69 7.01 1.82 2.42
C GLN A 69 6.76 3.33 2.47
N LYS A 70 7.34 4.03 3.44
CA LYS A 70 7.21 5.49 3.56
C LYS A 70 7.81 6.25 2.36
N CYS A 71 8.84 5.72 1.70
CA CYS A 71 9.33 6.29 0.43
C CYS A 71 8.25 6.22 -0.66
N LEU A 72 7.59 5.06 -0.81
CA LEU A 72 6.52 4.86 -1.79
C LEU A 72 5.29 5.73 -1.47
N ASP A 73 4.90 5.81 -0.19
CA ASP A 73 3.78 6.63 0.28
C ASP A 73 4.04 8.13 0.04
N ALA A 74 5.30 8.57 0.18
CA ALA A 74 5.73 9.93 -0.17
C ALA A 74 5.76 10.20 -1.68
N GLY A 75 5.42 9.22 -2.52
CA GLY A 75 5.37 9.33 -3.98
C GLY A 75 6.68 9.05 -4.70
N MET A 76 7.68 8.46 -4.02
CA MET A 76 8.92 8.07 -4.70
C MET A 76 8.65 6.95 -5.69
N ARG A 77 8.97 7.17 -6.96
CA ARG A 77 8.80 6.18 -8.03
C ARG A 77 9.97 6.18 -9.00
N LYS A 78 10.27 5.01 -9.56
CA LYS A 78 11.20 4.88 -10.69
C LYS A 78 10.45 5.27 -11.96
N ASP A 79 11.08 6.00 -12.86
CA ASP A 79 10.57 6.36 -14.20
C ASP A 79 10.46 5.14 -15.14
N THR A 80 9.92 4.05 -14.64
CA THR A 80 9.43 2.93 -15.44
C THR A 80 7.91 3.07 -15.47
N PRO A 81 7.24 2.97 -16.63
CA PRO A 81 5.79 2.86 -16.67
C PRO A 81 5.41 1.62 -15.86
N SER A 82 5.05 1.80 -14.60
CA SER A 82 4.47 0.75 -13.79
C SER A 82 3.11 0.44 -14.40
N PRO A 83 2.76 -0.82 -14.66
CA PRO A 83 1.36 -1.15 -14.81
C PRO A 83 0.68 -0.68 -13.53
N SER A 84 -0.44 0.03 -13.67
CA SER A 84 -1.21 0.60 -12.59
C SER A 84 -1.58 -0.47 -11.57
N VAL A 85 -0.78 -0.63 -10.51
CA VAL A 85 -1.22 -1.32 -9.30
C VAL A 85 -1.98 -0.26 -8.53
N HIS A 86 -3.27 -0.13 -8.84
CA HIS A 86 -4.19 0.53 -7.94
C HIS A 86 -4.04 -0.10 -6.55
N PRO A 87 -3.98 0.69 -5.46
CA PRO A 87 -4.19 0.15 -4.13
C PRO A 87 -5.59 -0.45 -4.12
N GLN A 88 -5.70 -1.78 -4.04
CA GLN A 88 -6.98 -2.42 -3.80
C GLN A 88 -7.43 -2.06 -2.38
N PRO A 89 -8.71 -1.71 -2.20
CA PRO A 89 -9.25 -1.31 -0.92
C PRO A 89 -9.27 -2.52 0.01
N ALA A 90 -8.58 -2.44 1.14
CA ALA A 90 -8.95 -3.25 2.29
C ALA A 90 -10.24 -2.64 2.86
N CYS A 91 -11.34 -3.39 2.80
CA CYS A 91 -12.28 -3.60 3.91
C CYS A 91 -13.52 -4.39 3.42
N THR A 92 -13.41 -5.71 3.58
CA THR A 92 -14.41 -6.62 4.18
C THR A 92 -15.81 -6.70 3.56
N LEU A 93 -16.08 -7.83 2.89
CA LEU A 93 -17.41 -8.42 2.85
C LEU A 93 -18.02 -8.38 4.27
N SER A 94 -19.07 -7.58 4.44
CA SER A 94 -19.92 -7.63 5.62
C SER A 94 -21.14 -8.50 5.29
N THR A 95 -21.16 -9.65 5.96
CA THR A 95 -21.93 -10.88 5.74
C THR A 95 -23.45 -10.82 5.95
N THR A 96 -24.14 -9.68 6.06
CA THR A 96 -25.61 -9.77 6.28
C THR A 96 -26.40 -8.57 5.79
N CYS A 97 -26.88 -8.61 4.56
CA CYS A 97 -28.15 -7.95 4.25
C CYS A 97 -29.27 -8.90 4.66
N VAL A 98 -29.73 -8.77 5.91
CA VAL A 98 -31.00 -9.33 6.34
C VAL A 98 -32.09 -8.66 5.49
N ALA A 99 -32.43 -9.30 4.38
CA ALA A 99 -33.65 -9.00 3.65
C ALA A 99 -34.80 -9.60 4.45
N THR A 100 -35.38 -8.82 5.36
CA THR A 100 -36.73 -9.06 5.87
C THR A 100 -37.72 -8.83 4.73
N ALA A 101 -37.83 -9.82 3.84
CA ALA A 101 -38.88 -9.89 2.85
C ALA A 101 -40.10 -10.58 3.46
N HIS A 102 -41.01 -9.72 3.92
CA HIS A 102 -42.47 -9.87 4.02
C HIS A 102 -43.08 -11.26 3.76
N THR A 103 -43.79 -11.74 4.78
CA THR A 103 -44.78 -12.82 4.69
C THR A 103 -45.94 -12.41 3.77
N SER A 104 -46.16 -13.14 2.67
CA SER A 104 -47.49 -13.36 2.07
C SER A 104 -47.38 -14.47 1.02
N SER A 105 -47.79 -15.69 1.38
CA SER A 105 -49.08 -16.28 0.95
C SER A 105 -49.02 -16.98 -0.41
N ARG A 106 -48.94 -18.32 -0.33
CA ARG A 106 -49.86 -19.27 -0.97
C ARG A 106 -49.82 -19.40 -2.51
N TYR A 107 -49.28 -20.51 -3.02
CA TYR A 107 -49.98 -21.54 -3.84
C TYR A 107 -48.98 -22.61 -4.31
N GLN A 108 -49.02 -23.84 -3.77
CA GLN A 108 -49.45 -25.11 -4.42
C GLN A 108 -48.36 -25.81 -5.27
N HIS A 109 -47.89 -26.99 -4.85
CA HIS A 109 -48.22 -28.35 -5.39
C HIS A 109 -47.72 -28.56 -6.84
N PHE A 110 -47.15 -29.67 -7.33
CA PHE A 110 -46.72 -31.01 -6.89
C PHE A 110 -46.16 -31.71 -8.17
N HIS A 111 -45.52 -32.89 -8.05
CA HIS A 111 -45.07 -33.82 -9.13
C HIS A 111 -43.87 -33.35 -10.00
N GLY A 112 -42.85 -34.13 -10.35
CA GLY A 112 -42.61 -35.58 -10.34
C GLY A 112 -41.25 -35.88 -11.05
N PRO A 113 -40.84 -37.15 -11.21
CA PRO A 113 -39.44 -37.61 -11.26
C PRO A 113 -38.95 -38.07 -12.65
N ALA A 114 -37.63 -38.29 -12.82
CA ALA A 114 -36.97 -39.32 -13.67
C ALA A 114 -35.46 -39.01 -13.78
N SER A 115 -34.56 -39.91 -13.37
CA SER A 115 -33.79 -40.87 -14.22
C SER A 115 -32.81 -40.16 -15.17
N ASP A 116 -31.55 -40.53 -15.34
CA ASP A 116 -30.99 -41.87 -15.46
C ASP A 116 -29.45 -41.86 -15.29
N GLN A 117 -28.95 -43.07 -15.05
CA GLN A 117 -27.61 -43.55 -14.78
C GLN A 117 -26.57 -43.41 -15.93
N VAL A 118 -25.29 -43.32 -15.52
CA VAL A 118 -24.10 -44.04 -16.05
C VAL A 118 -23.56 -43.68 -17.45
N HIS A 119 -22.29 -43.27 -17.52
CA HIS A 119 -21.17 -44.10 -18.05
C HIS A 119 -19.85 -43.30 -18.15
N GLN A 120 -18.80 -43.92 -17.60
CA GLN A 120 -17.35 -43.83 -17.88
C GLN A 120 -16.63 -42.49 -17.75
#